data_AF-A0A954GPT6-F1
#
_entry.id   AF-A0A954GPT6-F1
#
_cell.length_a   1.000
_cell.length_b   1.000
_cell.length_c   1.000
_cell.angle_alpha   90.00
_cell.angle_beta   90.00
_cell.angle_gamma   90.00
#
_symmetry.space_group_name_H-M   'P 1'
#
loop_
_entity.id
_entity.type
_entity.pdbx_description
1 polymer ?
#
loop_
_entity_poly.entity_id
_entity_poly.type
_entity_poly.pdbx_seq_one_letter_code
_entity_poly.pdbx_strand_id
1 'polypeptide(L)'
;RILLPSQLCGLFPSTNDGTSQFRMRDVDADNLRTLLQTLDPPGTVVWNGPMGVFENARFRAGTSTCLQYLVDATKNHGAVTVAGGGDSEAAIEACLPEAAQVLSHISTGGGAMLAALAGEALPGIDMLDEV
;
A
#
# COMPACT_ATOMS: atom_id res chain seq x y z
N ARG A 1 1.69 -10.03 -6.38
CA ARG A 1 2.80 -9.06 -6.19
C ARG A 1 2.48 -8.25 -4.94
N ILE A 2 3.43 -8.12 -4.02
CA ILE A 2 3.24 -7.37 -2.77
C ILE A 2 3.89 -6.00 -2.97
N LEU A 3 3.14 -4.92 -2.72
CA LEU A 3 3.61 -3.54 -2.70
C LEU A 3 3.83 -3.13 -1.26
N LEU A 4 5.08 -3.20 -0.81
CA LEU A 4 5.49 -2.72 0.50
C LEU A 4 6.20 -1.36 0.37
N PRO A 5 5.85 -0.36 1.21
CA PRO A 5 6.59 0.90 1.28
C PRO A 5 8.09 0.70 1.53
N SER A 6 8.45 -0.32 2.33
CA SER A 6 9.86 -0.67 2.61
C SER A 6 10.63 -1.16 1.38
N GLN A 7 9.97 -1.81 0.42
CA GLN A 7 10.60 -2.25 -0.83
C GLN A 7 10.79 -1.10 -1.82
N LEU A 8 10.03 -0.02 -1.67
CA LEU A 8 10.08 1.19 -2.50
C LEU A 8 11.12 2.19 -1.99
N CYS A 9 11.32 2.27 -0.67
CA CYS A 9 12.25 3.20 -0.03
C CYS A 9 13.72 3.06 -0.53
N GLY A 10 14.13 1.87 -0.99
CA GLY A 10 15.45 1.63 -1.57
C GLY A 10 15.60 1.97 -3.06
N LEU A 11 14.50 2.27 -3.76
CA LEU A 11 14.47 2.47 -5.22
C LEU A 11 14.40 3.94 -5.63
N PHE A 12 14.15 4.87 -4.71
CA PHE A 12 13.96 6.27 -5.03
C PHE A 12 15.00 7.16 -4.34
N PRO A 13 15.76 7.99 -5.08
CA PRO A 13 16.65 8.95 -4.47
C PRO A 13 15.83 9.98 -3.68
N SER A 14 16.30 10.29 -2.47
CA SER A 14 15.79 11.41 -1.66
C SER A 14 15.67 12.66 -2.53
N THR A 15 14.52 13.33 -2.51
CA THR A 15 14.41 14.68 -3.05
C THR A 15 15.42 15.57 -2.32
N ASN A 16 16.49 15.95 -3.02
CA ASN A 16 17.59 16.73 -2.47
C ASN A 16 17.23 18.22 -2.50
N ASP A 17 16.73 18.75 -1.39
CA ASP A 17 16.69 20.19 -1.09
C ASP A 17 17.68 20.54 0.03
N GLY A 18 18.92 20.05 -0.09
CA GLY A 18 20.14 20.69 0.44
C GLY A 18 20.24 20.96 1.95
N THR A 19 19.29 20.58 2.80
CA THR A 19 19.40 20.74 4.26
C THR A 19 19.39 19.39 4.95
N SER A 20 20.48 19.11 5.65
CA SER A 20 20.74 17.89 6.40
C SER A 20 19.71 17.72 7.54
N GLN A 21 18.60 17.02 7.27
CA GLN A 21 17.76 16.25 8.21
C GLN A 21 16.45 15.69 7.60
N PHE A 22 16.29 15.67 6.27
CA PHE A 22 15.06 15.15 5.66
C PHE A 22 14.98 13.62 5.70
N ARG A 23 14.17 13.08 6.63
CA ARG A 23 13.57 11.76 6.42
C ARG A 23 12.63 11.86 5.22
N MET A 24 12.66 10.87 4.33
CA MET A 24 11.73 10.77 3.20
C MET A 24 10.29 10.74 3.75
N ARG A 25 9.47 11.73 3.38
CA ARG A 25 8.11 11.94 3.92
C ARG A 25 7.00 11.53 2.95
N ASP A 26 7.31 11.36 1.67
CA ASP A 26 6.43 10.79 0.65
C ASP A 26 7.28 10.20 -0.47
N VAL A 27 6.70 9.27 -1.21
CA VAL A 27 7.26 8.78 -2.48
C VAL A 27 6.81 9.73 -3.59
N ASP A 28 7.73 10.09 -4.48
CA ASP A 28 7.38 10.91 -5.63
C ASP A 28 6.38 10.20 -6.55
N ALA A 29 5.30 10.91 -6.88
CA ALA A 29 4.16 10.33 -7.60
C ALA A 29 4.53 9.91 -9.03
N ASP A 30 5.42 10.65 -9.70
CA ASP A 30 5.79 10.36 -11.08
C ASP A 30 6.68 9.12 -11.15
N ASN A 31 7.67 9.04 -10.28
CA ASN A 31 8.50 7.84 -10.10
C ASN A 31 7.65 6.60 -9.73
N LEU A 32 6.67 6.77 -8.85
CA LEU A 32 5.76 5.70 -8.45
C LEU A 32 4.92 5.20 -9.64
N ARG A 33 4.36 6.10 -10.47
CA ARG A 33 3.62 5.72 -11.68
C ARG A 33 4.46 4.87 -12.62
N THR A 34 5.70 5.28 -12.88
CA THR A 34 6.60 4.52 -13.76
C THR A 34 6.82 3.11 -13.22
N LEU A 35 7.00 2.97 -11.91
CA LEU A 35 7.15 1.64 -11.31
C LEU A 35 5.86 0.82 -11.41
N LEU A 36 4.71 1.42 -11.11
CA LEU A 36 3.42 0.73 -11.16
C LEU A 36 3.09 0.24 -12.58
N GLN A 37 3.46 0.99 -13.62
CA GLN A 37 3.35 0.55 -15.01
C GLN A 37 4.15 -0.72 -15.32
N THR A 38 5.27 -0.97 -14.64
CA THR A 38 6.03 -2.22 -14.82
C THR A 38 5.34 -3.44 -14.20
N LEU A 39 4.33 -3.22 -13.37
CA LEU A 39 3.59 -4.27 -12.67
C LEU A 39 2.34 -4.72 -13.45
N ASP A 40 2.00 -4.04 -14.55
CA ASP A 40 0.85 -4.37 -15.37
C ASP A 40 1.12 -5.54 -16.33
N PRO A 41 0.15 -6.46 -16.52
CA PRO A 41 -1.12 -6.56 -15.80
C PRO A 41 -0.94 -7.22 -14.40
N PRO A 42 -1.54 -6.67 -13.34
CA PRO A 42 -1.42 -7.26 -12.01
C PRO A 42 -2.41 -8.41 -11.82
N GLY A 43 -1.95 -9.55 -11.30
CA GLY A 43 -2.85 -10.66 -10.91
C GLY A 43 -3.43 -10.49 -9.50
N THR A 44 -2.55 -10.29 -8.52
CA THR A 44 -2.92 -10.02 -7.12
C THR A 44 -2.01 -8.93 -6.58
N VAL A 45 -2.55 -7.90 -5.96
CA VAL A 45 -1.80 -6.80 -5.36
C VAL A 45 -2.12 -6.72 -3.88
N VAL A 46 -1.08 -6.78 -3.06
CA VAL A 46 -1.18 -6.57 -1.61
C VAL A 46 -0.53 -5.24 -1.28
N TRP A 47 -1.25 -4.35 -0.61
CA TRP A 47 -0.76 -3.05 -0.18
C TRP A 47 -0.83 -2.95 1.35
N ASN A 48 0.30 -2.64 1.98
CA ASN A 48 0.42 -2.58 3.43
C ASN A 48 1.10 -1.27 3.85
N GLY A 49 0.28 -0.28 4.18
CA GLY A 49 0.69 1.03 4.70
C GLY A 49 0.82 2.11 3.64
N PRO A 50 0.56 3.38 4.00
CA PRO A 50 0.72 4.53 3.11
C PRO A 50 2.17 4.69 2.64
N MET A 51 2.33 5.28 1.44
CA MET A 51 3.66 5.55 0.86
C MET A 51 4.32 6.81 1.42
N GLY A 52 3.57 7.59 2.22
CA GLY A 52 4.01 8.86 2.80
C GLY A 52 3.17 9.28 3.99
N VAL A 53 3.46 10.47 4.51
CA VAL A 53 2.73 11.14 5.60
C VAL A 53 1.42 11.70 5.03
N PHE A 54 0.44 10.83 4.85
CA PHE A 54 -0.86 11.14 4.23
C PHE A 54 -1.67 12.19 5.02
N GLU A 55 -1.33 12.39 6.30
CA GLU A 55 -1.92 13.41 7.17
C GLU A 55 -1.62 14.84 6.67
N ASN A 56 -0.53 15.01 5.92
CA ASN A 56 -0.18 16.29 5.34
C ASN A 56 -0.53 16.31 3.85
N ALA A 57 -1.36 17.27 3.44
CA ALA A 57 -1.78 17.43 2.04
C ALA A 57 -0.61 17.60 1.05
N ARG A 58 0.58 18.04 1.52
CA ARG A 58 1.79 18.13 0.69
C ARG A 58 2.47 16.78 0.42
N PHE A 59 2.16 15.76 1.21
CA PHE A 59 2.85 14.46 1.25
C PHE A 59 1.88 13.27 1.10
N ARG A 60 0.72 13.51 0.46
CA ARG A 60 -0.28 12.47 0.13
C ARG A 60 -0.27 12.04 -1.34
N ALA A 61 0.55 12.67 -2.18
CA ALA A 61 0.50 12.48 -3.63
C ALA A 61 0.92 11.07 -4.03
N GLY A 62 1.95 10.52 -3.38
CA GLY A 62 2.37 9.13 -3.58
C GLY A 62 1.27 8.15 -3.17
N THR A 63 0.71 8.34 -1.98
CA THR A 63 -0.37 7.49 -1.45
C THR A 63 -1.63 7.52 -2.32
N SER A 64 -2.09 8.70 -2.75
CA SER A 64 -3.22 8.83 -3.67
C SER A 64 -2.97 8.14 -5.02
N THR A 65 -1.75 8.23 -5.55
CA THR A 65 -1.37 7.58 -6.81
C THR A 65 -1.40 6.06 -6.69
N CYS A 66 -0.90 5.50 -5.57
CA CYS A 66 -1.01 4.08 -5.28
C CYS A 66 -2.47 3.61 -5.19
N LEU A 67 -3.33 4.36 -4.49
CA LEU A 67 -4.75 4.04 -4.36
C LEU A 67 -5.46 4.05 -5.71
N GLN A 68 -5.19 5.05 -6.56
CA GLN A 68 -5.75 5.12 -7.89
C GLN A 68 -5.35 3.89 -8.73
N TYR A 69 -4.07 3.50 -8.67
CA TYR A 69 -3.61 2.30 -9.36
C TYR A 69 -4.30 1.02 -8.86
N LEU A 70 -4.51 0.86 -7.55
CA LEU A 70 -5.24 -0.30 -7.02
C LEU A 70 -6.69 -0.35 -7.50
N VAL A 71 -7.37 0.81 -7.54
CA VAL A 71 -8.73 0.95 -8.07
C VAL A 71 -8.77 0.54 -9.54
N ASP A 72 -7.83 1.06 -10.34
CA ASP A 72 -7.76 0.78 -11.78
C ASP A 72 -7.41 -0.69 -12.03
N ALA A 73 -6.47 -1.26 -11.27
CA ALA A 73 -6.11 -2.68 -11.33
C ALA A 73 -7.33 -3.58 -11.05
N THR A 74 -8.13 -3.23 -10.04
CA THR A 74 -9.32 -4.02 -9.68
C THR A 74 -10.42 -3.89 -10.72
N LYS A 75 -10.73 -2.67 -11.17
CA LYS A 75 -11.82 -2.41 -12.12
C LYS A 75 -11.50 -2.86 -13.55
N ASN A 76 -10.30 -2.57 -14.02
CA ASN A 76 -9.95 -2.76 -15.44
C ASN A 76 -9.35 -4.15 -15.71
N HIS A 77 -8.65 -4.73 -14.73
CA HIS A 77 -7.95 -6.00 -14.91
C HIS A 77 -8.52 -7.15 -14.07
N GLY A 78 -9.51 -6.90 -13.22
CA GLY A 78 -10.06 -7.90 -12.30
C GLY A 78 -9.02 -8.40 -11.29
N ALA A 79 -7.99 -7.60 -11.02
CA ALA A 79 -6.93 -7.97 -10.09
C ALA A 79 -7.49 -8.05 -8.66
N VAL A 80 -7.04 -9.06 -7.91
CA VAL A 80 -7.37 -9.16 -6.48
C VAL A 80 -6.53 -8.15 -5.73
N THR A 81 -7.16 -7.14 -5.13
CA THR A 81 -6.48 -6.09 -4.37
C THR A 81 -6.79 -6.20 -2.90
N VAL A 82 -5.74 -6.29 -2.08
CA VAL A 82 -5.86 -6.39 -0.63
C VAL A 82 -5.10 -5.24 0.02
N ALA A 83 -5.79 -4.39 0.75
CA ALA A 83 -5.19 -3.40 1.62
C ALA A 83 -5.11 -3.94 3.05
N GLY A 84 -4.00 -3.68 3.76
CA GLY A 84 -3.81 -4.17 5.12
C GLY A 84 -3.26 -3.12 6.07
N GLY A 85 -3.84 -3.05 7.27
CA GLY A 85 -3.42 -2.19 8.38
C GLY A 85 -4.35 -1.01 8.63
N GLY A 86 -4.44 -0.57 9.89
CA GLY A 86 -5.25 0.60 10.28
C GLY A 86 -4.80 1.90 9.63
N ASP A 87 -3.49 2.07 9.39
CA ASP A 87 -2.97 3.25 8.67
C ASP A 87 -3.37 3.24 7.19
N SER A 88 -3.49 2.05 6.57
CA SER A 88 -3.97 1.92 5.19
C SER A 88 -5.45 2.27 5.09
N GLU A 89 -6.25 1.85 6.07
CA GLU A 89 -7.67 2.20 6.17
C GLU A 89 -7.86 3.71 6.33
N ALA A 90 -7.13 4.33 7.27
CA ALA A 90 -7.13 5.78 7.45
C ALA A 90 -6.65 6.53 6.20
N ALA A 91 -5.66 5.99 5.49
CA ALA A 91 -5.19 6.55 4.23
C ALA A 91 -6.24 6.45 3.11
N ILE A 92 -6.98 5.35 3.01
CA ILE A 92 -8.10 5.22 2.06
C ILE A 92 -9.15 6.29 2.34
N GLU A 93 -9.58 6.43 3.60
CA GLU A 93 -10.59 7.42 3.99
C GLU A 93 -10.11 8.86 3.76
N ALA A 94 -8.85 9.17 4.08
CA ALA A 94 -8.30 10.51 3.89
C ALA A 94 -8.00 10.85 2.42
N CYS A 95 -7.57 9.86 1.63
CA CYS A 95 -7.03 10.07 0.30
C CYS A 95 -8.03 9.86 -0.83
N LEU A 96 -8.78 8.75 -0.78
CA LEU A 96 -9.65 8.29 -1.86
C LEU A 96 -10.75 7.36 -1.30
N PRO A 97 -11.81 7.92 -0.68
CA PRO A 97 -12.86 7.14 0.00
C PRO A 97 -13.53 6.10 -0.90
N GLU A 98 -13.67 6.39 -2.19
CA GLU A 98 -14.25 5.46 -3.17
C GLU A 98 -13.43 4.18 -3.35
N ALA A 99 -12.13 4.19 -3.03
CA ALA A 99 -11.31 2.99 -3.10
C ALA A 99 -11.81 1.91 -2.14
N ALA A 100 -12.41 2.28 -1.01
CA ALA A 100 -12.90 1.33 -0.02
C ALA A 100 -13.97 0.37 -0.59
N GLN A 101 -14.78 0.84 -1.55
CA GLN A 101 -15.83 0.05 -2.18
C GLN A 101 -15.33 -0.79 -3.36
N VAL A 102 -14.13 -0.50 -3.86
CA VAL A 102 -13.56 -1.12 -5.05
C VAL A 102 -12.55 -2.20 -4.69
N LEU A 103 -11.77 -1.98 -3.64
CA LEU A 103 -10.76 -2.93 -3.17
C LEU A 103 -11.41 -4.26 -2.78
N SER A 104 -10.76 -5.38 -3.11
CA SER A 104 -11.33 -6.71 -2.85
C SER A 104 -11.39 -7.05 -1.36
N HIS A 105 -10.39 -6.61 -0.59
CA HIS A 105 -10.37 -6.85 0.85
C HIS A 105 -9.58 -5.76 1.60
N ILE A 106 -10.08 -5.35 2.75
CA ILE A 106 -9.42 -4.42 3.68
C ILE A 106 -9.20 -5.17 5.00
N SER A 107 -7.95 -5.48 5.30
CA SER A 107 -7.55 -6.14 6.54
C SER A 107 -7.20 -5.10 7.59
N THR A 108 -7.74 -5.25 8.80
CA THR A 108 -7.40 -4.42 9.95
C THR A 108 -6.04 -4.80 10.57
N GLY A 109 -5.58 -6.02 10.33
CA GLY A 109 -4.34 -6.58 10.88
C GLY A 109 -3.16 -6.45 9.92
N GLY A 110 -2.54 -5.27 9.83
CA GLY A 110 -1.44 -5.02 8.89
C GLY A 110 -0.26 -5.99 9.06
N GLY A 111 0.27 -6.11 10.27
CA GLY A 111 1.38 -7.03 10.57
C GLY A 111 0.98 -8.51 10.54
N ALA A 112 -0.24 -8.83 10.99
CA ALA A 112 -0.75 -10.19 10.97
C ALA A 112 -0.95 -10.72 9.54
N MET A 113 -1.43 -9.86 8.63
CA MET A 113 -1.55 -10.16 7.22
C MET A 113 -0.19 -10.46 6.58
N LEU A 114 0.84 -9.66 6.91
CA LEU A 114 2.18 -9.89 6.39
C LEU A 114 2.80 -11.18 6.94
N ALA A 115 2.60 -11.49 8.22
CA ALA A 115 3.06 -12.73 8.83
C ALA A 115 2.38 -13.97 8.19
N ALA A 116 1.05 -13.90 7.95
CA ALA A 116 0.35 -14.93 7.20
C ALA A 116 0.91 -15.12 5.78
N LEU A 117 1.21 -14.02 5.07
CA LEU A 117 1.81 -14.08 3.73
C LEU A 117 3.26 -14.58 3.73
N ALA A 118 3.99 -14.38 4.82
CA ALA A 118 5.32 -14.93 5.03
C ALA A 118 5.30 -16.44 5.38
N GLY A 119 4.11 -17.02 5.58
CA GLY A 119 3.94 -18.41 6.01
C GLY A 119 4.24 -18.63 7.48
N GLU A 120 4.29 -17.56 8.28
CA GLU A 120 4.45 -17.67 9.73
C GLU A 120 3.15 -18.14 10.37
N ALA A 121 3.30 -19.03 11.33
CA ALA A 121 2.21 -19.49 12.19
C ALA A 121 1.63 -18.29 12.95
N LEU A 122 0.34 -18.03 12.74
CA LEU A 122 -0.38 -17.02 13.50
C LEU A 122 -0.95 -17.70 14.75
N PRO A 123 -0.42 -17.43 15.96
CA PRO A 123 -0.80 -18.15 17.18
C PRO A 123 -2.29 -18.02 17.52
N GLY A 124 -2.96 -16.97 17.02
CA GLY A 124 -4.41 -16.81 17.17
C GLY A 124 -5.26 -17.65 16.22
N ILE A 125 -4.73 -18.04 15.05
CA ILE A 125 -5.40 -18.94 14.10
C ILE A 125 -5.14 -20.40 14.51
N ASP A 126 -3.91 -20.72 14.92
CA ASP A 126 -3.52 -22.07 15.34
C ASP A 126 -4.28 -22.57 16.58
N MET A 127 -4.83 -21.66 17.38
CA MET A 127 -5.66 -21.99 18.54
C MET A 127 -7.14 -22.20 18.21
N LEU A 128 -7.57 -21.98 16.96
CA LEU A 128 -8.94 -22.23 16.56
C LEU A 128 -9.13 -23.72 16.27
N ASP A 129 -10.16 -24.32 16.86
CA ASP A 129 -10.56 -25.68 16.52
C ASP A 129 -11.07 -25.71 15.07
N GLU A 130 -10.54 -26.62 14.26
CA GLU A 130 -11.14 -26.94 12.95
C GLU A 130 -12.46 -27.68 13.18
N VAL A 131 -13.54 -27.19 12.54
CA VAL A 131 -14.90 -27.77 12.62
C VAL A 131 -15.06 -28.90 11.62
#